data_AF-A0A645CC91-F1
#
_entry.id   AF-A0A645CC91-F1
#
_cell.length_a   1.000
_cell.length_b   1.000
_cell.length_c   1.000
_cell.angle_alpha   90.00
_cell.angle_beta   90.00
_cell.angle_gamma   90.00
#
_symmetry.space_group_name_H-M   'P 1'
#
loop_
_entity.id
_entity.type
_entity.pdbx_description
1 polymer ?
#
loop_
_entity_poly.entity_id
_entity_poly.type
_entity_poly.pdbx_seq_one_letter_code
_entity_poly.pdbx_strand_id
1 'polypeptide(L)'
;MDGFSANEGVVVLAATNRVDVLDPALLRPGRFDRQVFVGLPDIRGREEILKVHTRGKPLSEDVDLSEVAKGTPGFTGADLENLTNEGALLAARRNQKFITMADLKEAEIKVIAGPEKKSRVIPEHERRLTAFHEAGHAIVMHALPSHDPVNQISIVPRGQAGGMTISLPQEDRSYMSKRNLEEQIVALLGGRAAESLVLGDISTGAGNDIQRATRIAHKMVATYGMSEKLGTVSFESGHDEVFLGRAMGQGRSYSEQIAAQIDEEVRRIVTAAYGRCEMILRERRSQLDSVANFLLAHETMTRQEFLTVVEASSRA
;
A
#
# COMPACT_ATOMS: atom_id res chain seq x y z
N MET A 1 33.00 24.65 -11.73
CA MET A 1 33.36 24.64 -10.30
C MET A 1 34.87 24.74 -10.18
N ASP A 2 35.63 23.75 -10.66
CA ASP A 2 37.08 23.86 -10.85
C ASP A 2 37.40 24.81 -12.02
N GLY A 3 37.83 26.03 -11.72
CA GLY A 3 38.05 27.08 -12.73
C GLY A 3 37.48 28.44 -12.31
N PHE A 4 36.62 28.47 -11.30
CA PHE A 4 36.39 29.70 -10.55
C PHE A 4 37.57 29.87 -9.57
N SER A 5 38.34 30.95 -9.70
CA SER A 5 39.03 31.54 -8.54
C SER A 5 37.96 31.68 -7.45
N ALA A 6 38.26 31.29 -6.20
CA ALA A 6 37.31 31.25 -5.10
C ALA A 6 36.47 32.54 -5.03
N ASN A 7 35.34 32.56 -5.72
CA ASN A 7 34.39 33.65 -5.67
C ASN A 7 33.66 33.42 -4.35
N GLU A 8 34.10 34.15 -3.33
CA GLU A 8 33.50 34.18 -2.01
C GLU A 8 32.01 34.52 -2.16
N GLY A 9 31.13 33.54 -1.93
CA GLY A 9 29.69 33.77 -1.76
C GLY A 9 28.71 33.02 -2.68
N VAL A 10 29.17 32.21 -3.65
CA VAL A 10 28.25 31.44 -4.51
C VAL A 10 28.03 30.01 -3.98
N VAL A 11 26.78 29.66 -3.68
CA VAL A 11 26.38 28.29 -3.32
C VAL A 11 25.53 27.70 -4.44
N VAL A 12 25.90 26.50 -4.93
CA VAL A 12 25.16 25.80 -5.99
C VAL A 12 24.41 24.62 -5.36
N LEU A 13 23.09 24.56 -5.60
CA LEU A 13 22.21 23.48 -5.17
C LEU A 13 21.64 22.77 -6.39
N ALA A 14 21.49 21.44 -6.29
CA ALA A 14 20.85 20.60 -7.30
C ALA A 14 20.01 19.52 -6.61
N ALA A 15 18.97 19.06 -7.28
CA ALA A 15 18.12 17.96 -6.83
C ALA A 15 18.00 16.92 -7.93
N THR A 16 18.10 15.64 -7.57
CA THR A 16 17.87 14.49 -8.46
C THR A 16 17.20 13.38 -7.69
N ASN A 17 16.29 12.64 -8.33
CA ASN A 17 15.75 11.38 -7.83
C ASN A 17 16.63 10.17 -8.21
N ARG A 18 17.64 10.39 -9.06
CA ARG A 18 18.55 9.37 -9.58
C ARG A 18 19.99 9.84 -9.44
N VAL A 19 20.61 9.53 -8.30
CA VAL A 19 22.04 9.80 -8.08
C VAL A 19 22.91 8.82 -8.88
N ASP A 20 22.38 7.63 -9.15
CA ASP A 20 23.00 6.54 -9.91
C ASP A 20 23.36 6.91 -11.36
N VAL A 21 22.59 7.81 -11.99
CA VAL A 21 22.85 8.23 -13.38
C VAL A 21 23.79 9.42 -13.50
N LEU A 22 24.13 10.06 -12.38
CA LEU A 22 25.02 11.21 -12.42
C LEU A 22 26.45 10.76 -12.73
N ASP A 23 27.14 11.54 -13.56
CA ASP A 23 28.56 11.34 -13.79
C ASP A 23 29.31 11.42 -12.44
N PRO A 24 30.07 10.37 -12.04
CA PRO A 24 30.84 10.37 -10.79
C PRO A 24 31.79 11.56 -10.66
N ALA A 25 32.20 12.17 -11.77
CA ALA A 25 33.02 13.38 -11.77
C ALA A 25 32.30 14.58 -11.14
N LEU A 26 30.96 14.66 -11.17
CA LEU A 26 30.19 15.73 -10.52
C LEU A 26 30.18 15.62 -8.99
N LEU A 27 30.32 14.41 -8.46
CA LEU A 27 30.27 14.09 -7.04
C LEU A 27 31.64 14.20 -6.34
N ARG A 28 32.68 14.62 -7.08
CA ARG A 28 34.03 14.77 -6.52
C ARG A 28 34.14 16.01 -5.62
N PRO A 29 35.04 15.99 -4.62
CA PRO A 29 35.34 17.15 -3.77
C PRO A 29 35.56 18.44 -4.57
N GLY A 30 35.02 19.57 -4.11
CA GLY A 30 35.06 20.86 -4.82
C GLY A 30 33.95 21.08 -5.83
N ARG A 31 33.04 20.09 -6.00
CA ARG A 31 31.86 20.17 -6.88
C ARG A 31 30.55 19.99 -6.10
N PHE A 32 29.80 18.92 -6.37
CA PHE A 32 28.69 18.49 -5.53
C PHE A 32 29.19 17.49 -4.49
N ASP A 33 30.00 17.99 -3.56
CA ASP A 33 30.68 17.18 -2.56
C ASP A 33 29.83 16.89 -1.32
N ARG A 34 28.72 17.61 -1.14
CA ARG A 34 27.70 17.36 -0.11
C ARG A 34 26.42 16.84 -0.71
N GLN A 35 25.98 15.70 -0.18
CA GLN A 35 24.70 15.09 -0.51
C GLN A 35 23.81 15.13 0.73
N VAL A 36 22.62 15.71 0.56
CA VAL A 36 21.58 15.72 1.59
C VAL A 36 20.43 14.88 1.07
N PHE A 37 20.20 13.73 1.69
CA PHE A 37 19.10 12.85 1.32
C PHE A 37 17.79 13.38 1.93
N VAL A 38 16.79 13.58 1.07
CA VAL A 38 15.43 13.97 1.48
C VAL A 38 14.53 12.77 1.27
N GLY A 39 14.25 12.04 2.35
CA GLY A 39 13.37 10.87 2.35
C GLY A 39 11.89 11.23 2.37
N LEU A 40 11.04 10.20 2.37
CA LEU A 40 9.61 10.36 2.60
C LEU A 40 9.36 10.87 4.03
N PRO A 41 8.36 11.75 4.23
CA PRO A 41 8.00 12.25 5.56
C PRO A 41 7.38 11.16 6.44
N ASP A 42 7.71 11.18 7.73
CA ASP A 42 7.03 10.40 8.77
C ASP A 42 5.64 11.00 9.10
N ILE A 43 4.85 10.33 9.94
CA ILE A 43 3.50 10.81 10.33
C ILE A 43 3.52 12.27 10.78
N ARG A 44 4.50 12.67 11.61
CA ARG A 44 4.62 14.05 12.09
C ARG A 44 4.98 15.02 10.96
N GLY A 45 5.92 14.64 10.11
CA GLY A 45 6.28 15.40 8.91
C GLY A 45 5.10 15.59 7.96
N ARG A 46 4.29 14.54 7.76
CA ARG A 46 3.06 14.63 6.96
C ARG A 46 2.04 15.58 7.57
N GLU A 47 1.85 15.54 8.89
CA GLU A 47 0.98 16.48 9.60
C GLU A 47 1.45 17.93 9.44
N GLU A 48 2.75 18.20 9.57
CA GLU A 48 3.32 19.53 9.38
C GLU A 48 3.21 20.03 7.93
N ILE A 49 3.43 19.14 6.95
CA ILE A 49 3.22 19.46 5.54
C ILE A 49 1.75 19.78 5.26
N LEU A 50 0.81 18.99 5.82
CA LEU A 50 -0.61 19.28 5.72
C LEU A 50 -0.94 20.65 6.30
N LYS A 51 -0.42 21.02 7.49
CA LYS A 51 -0.60 22.35 8.09
C LYS A 51 -0.11 23.48 7.19
N VAL A 52 0.96 23.26 6.42
CA VAL A 52 1.46 24.23 5.43
C VAL A 52 0.47 24.37 4.28
N HIS A 53 0.03 23.26 3.67
CA HIS A 53 -0.86 23.27 2.50
C HIS A 53 -2.33 23.58 2.80
N THR A 54 -2.74 23.51 4.07
CA THR A 54 -4.06 23.98 4.52
C THR A 54 -4.05 25.44 4.97
N ARG A 55 -2.89 26.09 5.04
CA ARG A 55 -2.80 27.50 5.42
C ARG A 55 -3.57 28.38 4.42
N GLY A 56 -4.58 29.09 4.91
CA GLY A 56 -5.45 29.94 4.08
C GLY A 56 -6.64 29.22 3.45
N LYS A 57 -6.82 27.91 3.70
CA LYS A 57 -8.04 27.18 3.34
C LYS A 57 -9.03 27.19 4.51
N PRO A 58 -10.32 27.42 4.28
CA PRO A 58 -11.32 27.40 5.35
C PRO A 58 -11.58 25.95 5.77
N LEU A 59 -10.94 25.48 6.84
CA LEU A 59 -11.21 24.17 7.44
C LEU A 59 -12.38 24.28 8.43
N SER A 60 -13.18 23.22 8.50
CA SER A 60 -14.22 23.06 9.51
C SER A 60 -13.62 22.54 10.83
N GLU A 61 -14.35 22.70 11.94
CA GLU A 61 -13.89 22.33 13.29
C GLU A 61 -13.70 20.81 13.49
N ASP A 62 -14.31 19.99 12.63
CA ASP A 62 -14.20 18.53 12.65
C ASP A 62 -12.90 17.99 12.02
N VAL A 63 -12.07 18.86 11.42
CA VAL A 63 -10.86 18.44 10.71
C VAL A 63 -9.72 18.16 11.69
N ASP A 64 -9.32 16.89 11.77
CA ASP A 64 -8.08 16.46 12.43
C ASP A 64 -7.03 16.05 11.37
N LEU A 65 -6.03 16.92 11.19
CA LEU A 65 -4.92 16.67 10.26
C LEU A 65 -4.02 15.51 10.70
N SER A 66 -4.00 15.18 11.99
CA SER A 66 -3.25 14.03 12.50
C SER A 66 -3.89 12.72 12.04
N GLU A 67 -5.21 12.66 11.93
CA GLU A 67 -5.89 11.51 11.31
C GLU A 67 -5.54 11.38 9.83
N VAL A 68 -5.57 12.48 9.06
CA VAL A 68 -5.19 12.48 7.63
C VAL A 68 -3.72 12.05 7.44
N ALA A 69 -2.82 12.49 8.32
CA ALA A 69 -1.41 12.11 8.27
C ALA A 69 -1.20 10.59 8.49
N LYS A 70 -2.02 9.97 9.33
CA LYS A 70 -2.02 8.50 9.53
C LYS A 70 -2.59 7.76 8.32
N GLY A 71 -3.57 8.34 7.63
CA GLY A 71 -4.18 7.82 6.39
C GLY A 71 -3.32 7.88 5.14
N THR A 72 -2.22 8.61 5.20
CA THR A 72 -1.37 8.90 4.04
C THR A 72 0.04 8.30 4.11
N PRO A 73 0.22 7.03 4.53
CA PRO A 73 1.55 6.44 4.62
C PRO A 73 2.23 6.41 3.25
N GLY A 74 3.49 6.84 3.20
CA GLY A 74 4.28 6.90 1.98
C GLY A 74 3.98 8.09 1.05
N PHE A 75 3.07 8.99 1.44
CA PHE A 75 2.79 10.20 0.65
C PHE A 75 3.98 11.16 0.66
N THR A 76 4.27 11.74 -0.49
CA THR A 76 5.20 12.86 -0.62
C THR A 76 4.52 14.18 -0.27
N GLY A 77 5.31 15.26 -0.13
CA GLY A 77 4.72 16.59 0.08
C GLY A 77 3.80 17.03 -1.06
N ALA A 78 4.12 16.66 -2.29
CA ALA A 78 3.28 16.94 -3.45
C ALA A 78 1.96 16.16 -3.42
N ASP A 79 1.98 14.91 -2.94
CA ASP A 79 0.75 14.11 -2.79
C ASP A 79 -0.18 14.71 -1.73
N LEU A 80 0.38 15.19 -0.61
CA LEU A 80 -0.37 15.87 0.45
C LEU A 80 -0.93 17.22 -0.02
N GLU A 81 -0.14 17.98 -0.78
CA GLU A 81 -0.63 19.20 -1.44
C GLU A 81 -1.84 18.88 -2.32
N ASN A 82 -1.71 17.87 -3.19
CA ASN A 82 -2.77 17.46 -4.09
C ASN A 82 -4.02 17.00 -3.33
N LEU A 83 -3.86 16.21 -2.26
CA LEU A 83 -4.96 15.78 -1.37
C LEU A 83 -5.72 16.99 -0.81
N THR A 84 -5.01 17.98 -0.25
CA THR A 84 -5.67 19.16 0.31
C THR A 84 -6.35 20.02 -0.76
N ASN A 85 -5.85 20.03 -2.00
CA ASN A 85 -6.48 20.73 -3.12
C ASN A 85 -7.74 20.00 -3.58
N GLU A 86 -7.69 18.67 -3.66
CA GLU A 86 -8.85 17.83 -3.99
C GLU A 86 -9.95 17.95 -2.94
N GLY A 87 -9.60 17.99 -1.65
CA GLY A 87 -10.57 18.25 -0.57
C GLY A 87 -11.26 19.61 -0.73
N ALA A 88 -10.51 20.66 -1.08
CA ALA A 88 -11.07 21.97 -1.36
C ALA A 88 -12.00 21.97 -2.59
N LEU A 89 -11.63 21.24 -3.65
CA LEU A 89 -12.44 21.10 -4.85
C LEU A 89 -13.75 20.34 -4.57
N LEU A 90 -13.71 19.31 -3.72
CA LEU A 90 -14.88 18.55 -3.29
C LEU A 90 -15.85 19.43 -2.48
N ALA A 91 -15.33 20.19 -1.51
CA ALA A 91 -16.13 21.13 -0.73
C ALA A 91 -16.78 22.19 -1.64
N ALA A 92 -16.01 22.76 -2.58
CA ALA A 92 -16.52 23.73 -3.55
C ALA A 92 -17.61 23.14 -4.46
N ARG A 93 -17.44 21.90 -4.95
CA ARG A 93 -18.46 21.20 -5.75
C ARG A 93 -19.76 20.97 -4.98
N ARG A 94 -19.68 20.83 -3.65
CA ARG A 94 -20.83 20.69 -2.75
C ARG A 94 -21.41 22.04 -2.30
N ASN A 95 -20.90 23.16 -2.83
CA ASN A 95 -21.22 24.53 -2.40
C ASN A 95 -21.03 24.75 -0.88
N GLN A 96 -20.07 24.06 -0.28
CA GLN A 96 -19.72 24.22 1.13
C GLN A 96 -18.76 25.38 1.33
N LYS A 97 -18.90 26.08 2.46
CA LYS A 97 -18.01 27.21 2.83
C LYS A 97 -16.71 26.75 3.49
N PHE A 98 -16.72 25.58 4.10
CA PHE A 98 -15.60 25.00 4.84
C PHE A 98 -15.32 23.60 4.30
N ILE A 99 -14.05 23.22 4.29
CA ILE A 99 -13.58 21.87 3.98
C ILE A 99 -13.76 21.03 5.25
N THR A 100 -14.53 19.96 5.14
CA THR A 100 -14.84 19.05 6.25
C THR A 100 -13.87 17.86 6.28
N MET A 101 -13.85 17.11 7.39
CA MET A 101 -13.05 15.88 7.47
C MET A 101 -13.52 14.85 6.44
N ALA A 102 -14.81 14.83 6.13
CA ALA A 102 -15.36 13.97 5.08
C ALA A 102 -14.83 14.30 3.68
N ASP A 103 -14.59 15.58 3.37
CA ASP A 103 -14.01 15.98 2.09
C ASP A 103 -12.54 15.57 1.98
N LEU A 104 -11.78 15.70 3.08
CA LEU A 104 -10.39 15.26 3.12
C LEU A 104 -10.25 13.73 3.04
N LYS A 105 -11.12 12.97 3.72
CA LYS A 105 -11.15 11.49 3.60
C LYS A 105 -11.52 11.04 2.19
N GLU A 106 -12.49 11.70 1.54
CA GLU A 106 -12.84 11.40 0.15
C GLU A 106 -11.69 11.78 -0.82
N ALA A 107 -10.99 12.89 -0.56
CA ALA A 107 -9.81 13.28 -1.34
C ALA A 107 -8.66 12.29 -1.17
N GLU A 108 -8.41 11.81 0.05
CA GLU A 108 -7.42 10.77 0.34
C GLU A 108 -7.68 9.52 -0.49
N ILE A 109 -8.91 8.99 -0.44
CA ILE A 109 -9.31 7.81 -1.24
C ILE A 109 -9.16 8.10 -2.74
N LYS A 110 -9.51 9.29 -3.20
CA LYS A 110 -9.36 9.69 -4.61
C LYS A 110 -7.90 9.73 -5.06
N VAL A 111 -6.98 10.20 -4.21
CA VAL A 111 -5.54 10.23 -4.53
C VAL A 111 -4.97 8.81 -4.54
N ILE A 112 -5.40 7.94 -3.64
CA ILE A 112 -4.94 6.53 -3.55
C ILE A 112 -5.48 5.67 -4.70
N ALA A 113 -6.80 5.71 -4.91
CA ALA A 113 -7.52 4.76 -5.77
C ALA A 113 -8.07 5.37 -7.06
N GLY A 114 -7.97 6.69 -7.25
CA GLY A 114 -8.57 7.40 -8.36
C GLY A 114 -10.05 7.75 -8.16
N PRO A 115 -10.69 8.38 -9.15
CA PRO A 115 -12.07 8.82 -9.05
C PRO A 115 -13.06 7.65 -9.06
N GLU A 116 -14.19 7.85 -8.38
CA GLU A 116 -15.34 6.95 -8.36
C GLU A 116 -15.99 6.82 -9.75
N LYS A 117 -16.29 5.59 -10.17
CA LYS A 117 -16.92 5.28 -11.46
C LYS A 117 -18.45 5.23 -11.37
N LYS A 118 -19.10 6.38 -11.15
CA LYS A 118 -20.56 6.49 -11.00
C LYS A 118 -21.41 6.01 -12.18
N SER A 119 -20.85 5.99 -13.39
CA SER A 119 -21.58 5.62 -14.62
C SER A 119 -21.54 4.13 -14.95
N ARG A 120 -20.73 3.32 -14.25
CA ARG A 120 -20.62 1.89 -14.54
C ARG A 120 -21.71 1.13 -13.77
N VAL A 121 -22.69 0.61 -14.49
CA VAL A 121 -23.63 -0.36 -13.94
C VAL A 121 -22.86 -1.64 -13.66
N ILE A 122 -22.75 -2.01 -12.38
CA ILE A 122 -22.09 -3.24 -11.94
C ILE A 122 -23.17 -4.33 -11.80
N PRO A 123 -23.04 -5.46 -12.52
CA PRO A 123 -23.94 -6.59 -12.34
C PRO A 123 -23.96 -7.08 -10.89
N GLU A 124 -25.11 -7.59 -10.42
CA GLU A 124 -25.25 -8.05 -9.03
C GLU A 124 -24.25 -9.16 -8.66
N HIS A 125 -23.94 -10.06 -9.60
CA HIS A 125 -22.95 -11.12 -9.39
C HIS A 125 -21.52 -10.57 -9.23
N GLU A 126 -21.13 -9.54 -10.00
CA GLU A 126 -19.85 -8.84 -9.82
C GLU A 126 -19.81 -8.12 -8.47
N ARG A 127 -20.91 -7.47 -8.08
CA ARG A 127 -21.02 -6.78 -6.78
C ARG A 127 -20.88 -7.75 -5.62
N ARG A 128 -21.53 -8.91 -5.71
CA ARG A 128 -21.40 -10.00 -4.74
C ARG A 128 -19.98 -10.53 -4.68
N LEU A 129 -19.34 -10.74 -5.82
CA LEU A 129 -17.96 -11.19 -5.89
C LEU A 129 -17.03 -10.21 -5.16
N THR A 130 -17.11 -8.92 -5.47
CA THR A 130 -16.32 -7.88 -4.80
C THR A 130 -16.60 -7.83 -3.30
N ALA A 131 -17.86 -7.94 -2.87
CA ALA A 131 -18.20 -7.92 -1.44
C ALA A 131 -17.54 -9.06 -0.66
N PHE A 132 -17.56 -10.28 -1.18
CA PHE A 132 -16.89 -11.41 -0.53
C PHE A 132 -15.37 -11.30 -0.61
N HIS A 133 -14.83 -10.76 -1.71
CA HIS A 133 -13.41 -10.50 -1.87
C HIS A 133 -12.88 -9.52 -0.81
N GLU A 134 -13.50 -8.34 -0.68
CA GLU A 134 -13.09 -7.33 0.28
C GLU A 134 -13.35 -7.77 1.73
N ALA A 135 -14.47 -8.45 1.99
CA ALA A 135 -14.73 -9.04 3.30
C ALA A 135 -13.66 -10.08 3.67
N GLY A 136 -13.16 -10.85 2.69
CA GLY A 136 -12.07 -11.80 2.85
C GLY A 136 -10.78 -11.13 3.33
N HIS A 137 -10.37 -10.04 2.69
CA HIS A 137 -9.25 -9.24 3.16
C HIS A 137 -9.46 -8.73 4.57
N ALA A 138 -10.61 -8.11 4.85
CA ALA A 138 -10.88 -7.49 6.14
C ALA A 138 -10.85 -8.49 7.31
N ILE A 139 -11.48 -9.66 7.16
CA ILE A 139 -11.50 -10.70 8.20
C ILE A 139 -10.10 -11.27 8.43
N VAL A 140 -9.36 -11.55 7.36
CA VAL A 140 -7.99 -12.08 7.48
C VAL A 140 -7.07 -11.06 8.14
N MET A 141 -7.10 -9.80 7.69
CA MET A 141 -6.32 -8.72 8.32
C MET A 141 -6.65 -8.55 9.80
N HIS A 142 -7.93 -8.63 10.17
CA HIS A 142 -8.36 -8.52 11.56
C HIS A 142 -7.93 -9.70 12.43
N ALA A 143 -7.85 -10.91 11.87
CA ALA A 143 -7.43 -12.10 12.58
C ALA A 143 -5.90 -12.18 12.80
N LEU A 144 -5.13 -11.42 12.04
CA LEU A 144 -3.67 -11.43 12.09
C LEU A 144 -3.15 -10.43 13.14
N PRO A 145 -2.40 -10.89 14.16
CA PRO A 145 -2.05 -10.05 15.30
C PRO A 145 -1.03 -8.96 14.97
N SER A 146 -0.21 -9.14 13.92
CA SER A 146 0.82 -8.15 13.57
C SER A 146 0.43 -7.22 12.43
N HIS A 147 -0.76 -7.42 11.86
CA HIS A 147 -1.29 -6.61 10.78
C HIS A 147 -1.95 -5.33 11.32
N ASP A 148 -1.86 -4.26 10.52
CA ASP A 148 -2.50 -3.00 10.83
C ASP A 148 -4.03 -3.12 10.82
N PRO A 149 -4.74 -2.40 11.71
CA PRO A 149 -6.18 -2.50 11.80
C PRO A 149 -6.88 -2.01 10.53
N VAL A 150 -7.93 -2.71 10.14
CA VAL A 150 -8.84 -2.30 9.06
C VAL A 150 -9.50 -0.98 9.45
N ASN A 151 -9.45 -0.01 8.54
CA ASN A 151 -10.01 1.31 8.72
C ASN A 151 -11.30 1.51 7.90
N GLN A 152 -11.29 1.07 6.65
CA GLN A 152 -12.42 1.24 5.76
C GLN A 152 -12.43 0.13 4.70
N ILE A 153 -13.61 -0.34 4.37
CA ILE A 153 -13.85 -1.35 3.34
C ILE A 153 -14.90 -0.78 2.38
N SER A 154 -14.68 -0.88 1.08
CA SER A 154 -15.63 -0.39 0.08
C SER A 154 -15.67 -1.30 -1.13
N ILE A 155 -16.87 -1.56 -1.64
CA ILE A 155 -17.11 -2.30 -2.88
C ILE A 155 -17.42 -1.37 -4.06
N VAL A 156 -17.24 -0.06 -3.86
CA VAL A 156 -17.46 0.96 -4.89
C VAL A 156 -16.24 1.02 -5.81
N PRO A 157 -16.41 0.89 -7.14
CA PRO A 157 -15.29 0.85 -8.06
C PRO A 157 -14.63 2.23 -8.20
N ARG A 158 -13.31 2.26 -8.03
CA ARG A 158 -12.48 3.46 -8.12
C ARG A 158 -11.25 3.19 -8.98
N GLY A 159 -10.96 4.10 -9.91
CA GLY A 159 -9.81 3.96 -10.82
C GLY A 159 -9.78 2.59 -11.51
N GLN A 160 -8.75 1.79 -11.25
CA GLN A 160 -8.63 0.42 -11.77
C GLN A 160 -9.16 -0.67 -10.82
N ALA A 161 -9.49 -0.34 -9.57
CA ALA A 161 -9.95 -1.29 -8.56
C ALA A 161 -11.47 -1.48 -8.58
N GLY A 162 -11.92 -2.71 -8.35
CA GLY A 162 -13.34 -3.07 -8.23
C GLY A 162 -13.91 -2.83 -6.82
N GLY A 163 -13.05 -2.93 -5.81
CA GLY A 163 -13.28 -2.64 -4.39
C GLY A 163 -11.93 -2.39 -3.72
N MET A 164 -11.95 -2.01 -2.45
CA MET A 164 -10.73 -1.84 -1.67
C MET A 164 -10.95 -2.00 -0.17
N THR A 165 -9.93 -2.56 0.49
CA THR A 165 -9.81 -2.65 1.94
C THR A 165 -8.59 -1.83 2.37
N ILE A 166 -8.84 -0.78 3.15
CA ILE A 166 -7.82 0.15 3.65
C ILE A 166 -7.50 -0.19 5.10
N SER A 167 -6.23 -0.45 5.39
CA SER A 167 -5.68 -0.57 6.74
C SER A 167 -4.88 0.68 7.10
N LEU A 168 -5.00 1.16 8.35
CA LEU A 168 -4.24 2.31 8.84
C LEU A 168 -3.06 1.87 9.69
N PRO A 169 -1.81 2.16 9.29
CA PRO A 169 -0.64 1.91 10.12
C PRO A 169 -0.74 2.69 11.44
N GLN A 170 -0.44 2.00 12.55
CA GLN A 170 -0.36 2.68 13.85
C GLN A 170 0.99 3.35 14.09
N GLU A 171 2.04 2.88 13.41
CA GLU A 171 3.41 3.34 13.54
C GLU A 171 4.12 3.25 12.17
N ASP A 172 5.01 4.20 11.88
CA ASP A 172 5.89 4.11 10.70
C ASP A 172 7.03 3.13 11.04
N ARG A 173 6.94 1.89 10.55
CA ARG A 173 7.95 0.85 10.79
C ARG A 173 9.12 0.97 9.80
N SER A 174 10.34 1.13 10.32
CA SER A 174 11.55 1.09 9.49
C SER A 174 11.99 -0.33 9.11
N TYR A 175 11.60 -1.34 9.90
CA TYR A 175 12.00 -2.74 9.70
C TYR A 175 10.79 -3.66 9.77
N MET A 176 10.82 -4.72 8.96
CA MET A 176 9.78 -5.75 8.92
C MET A 176 10.36 -7.10 9.33
N SER A 177 9.73 -7.77 10.30
CA SER A 177 10.10 -9.14 10.65
C SER A 177 9.62 -10.14 9.60
N LYS A 178 10.24 -11.33 9.54
CA LYS A 178 9.78 -12.45 8.71
C LYS A 178 8.28 -12.73 8.91
N ARG A 179 7.84 -12.75 10.18
CA ARG A 179 6.43 -12.95 10.54
C ARG A 179 5.53 -11.86 9.96
N ASN A 180 5.93 -10.59 9.99
CA ASN A 180 5.12 -9.52 9.42
C ASN A 180 4.96 -9.68 7.90
N LEU A 181 6.03 -10.04 7.20
CA LEU A 181 5.98 -10.28 5.76
C LEU A 181 5.11 -11.50 5.41
N GLU A 182 5.22 -12.58 6.18
CA GLU A 182 4.34 -13.74 6.03
C GLU A 182 2.87 -13.38 6.26
N GLU A 183 2.56 -12.62 7.33
CA GLU A 183 1.20 -12.18 7.62
C GLU A 183 0.68 -11.19 6.56
N GLN A 184 1.53 -10.35 5.96
CA GLN A 184 1.15 -9.53 4.80
C GLN A 184 0.78 -10.38 3.58
N ILE A 185 1.53 -11.45 3.29
CA ILE A 185 1.20 -12.38 2.20
C ILE A 185 -0.17 -13.04 2.49
N VAL A 186 -0.41 -13.46 3.72
CA VAL A 186 -1.71 -14.01 4.14
C VAL A 186 -2.83 -12.97 3.93
N ALA A 187 -2.64 -11.74 4.38
CA ALA A 187 -3.63 -10.66 4.17
C ALA A 187 -3.95 -10.41 2.68
N LEU A 188 -2.94 -10.42 1.80
CA LEU A 188 -3.11 -10.26 0.35
C LEU A 188 -3.87 -11.42 -0.30
N LEU A 189 -3.77 -12.64 0.22
CA LEU A 189 -4.46 -13.79 -0.36
C LEU A 189 -5.89 -13.96 0.16
N GLY A 190 -6.32 -13.12 1.11
CA GLY A 190 -7.64 -13.18 1.74
C GLY A 190 -8.80 -13.08 0.74
N GLY A 191 -8.76 -12.15 -0.21
CA GLY A 191 -9.82 -11.97 -1.20
C GLY A 191 -10.00 -13.20 -2.10
N ARG A 192 -8.91 -13.74 -2.66
CA ARG A 192 -8.94 -14.98 -3.45
C ARG A 192 -9.46 -16.16 -2.64
N ALA A 193 -9.03 -16.31 -1.39
CA ALA A 193 -9.45 -17.42 -0.54
C ALA A 193 -10.96 -17.34 -0.22
N ALA A 194 -11.48 -16.12 0.00
CA ALA A 194 -12.92 -15.91 0.23
C ALA A 194 -13.76 -16.22 -1.00
N GLU A 195 -13.32 -15.81 -2.20
CA GLU A 195 -13.99 -16.16 -3.46
C GLU A 195 -14.11 -17.68 -3.62
N SER A 196 -12.99 -18.40 -3.49
CA SER A 196 -12.94 -19.85 -3.61
C SER A 196 -13.87 -20.55 -2.60
N LEU A 197 -13.85 -20.10 -1.34
CA LEU A 197 -14.59 -20.73 -0.24
C LEU A 197 -16.10 -20.49 -0.29
N VAL A 198 -16.54 -19.31 -0.76
CA VAL A 198 -17.96 -18.90 -0.72
C VAL A 198 -18.61 -19.06 -2.09
N LEU A 199 -17.93 -18.66 -3.15
CA LEU A 199 -18.49 -18.63 -4.51
C LEU A 199 -18.20 -19.93 -5.27
N GLY A 200 -17.24 -20.74 -4.80
CA GLY A 200 -16.84 -21.98 -5.48
C GLY A 200 -16.13 -21.75 -6.82
N ASP A 201 -15.73 -20.51 -7.10
CA ASP A 201 -15.04 -20.10 -8.31
C ASP A 201 -14.03 -18.98 -7.99
N ILE A 202 -13.08 -18.74 -8.89
CA ILE A 202 -12.01 -17.77 -8.74
C ILE A 202 -12.07 -16.70 -9.85
N SER A 203 -11.94 -15.44 -9.46
CA SER A 203 -12.00 -14.29 -10.38
C SER A 203 -10.65 -13.87 -10.96
N THR A 204 -10.63 -12.94 -11.92
CA THR A 204 -9.39 -12.25 -12.32
C THR A 204 -9.01 -11.07 -11.40
N GLY A 205 -9.90 -10.69 -10.47
CA GLY A 205 -9.74 -9.53 -9.58
C GLY A 205 -8.55 -9.65 -8.62
N ALA A 206 -8.24 -10.86 -8.15
CA ALA A 206 -7.13 -11.11 -7.23
C ALA A 206 -5.73 -11.04 -7.86
N GLY A 207 -5.62 -10.70 -9.17
CA GLY A 207 -4.35 -10.74 -9.89
C GLY A 207 -3.27 -9.83 -9.28
N ASN A 208 -3.64 -8.62 -8.88
CA ASN A 208 -2.72 -7.67 -8.24
C ASN A 208 -2.24 -8.19 -6.88
N ASP A 209 -3.12 -8.80 -6.09
CA ASP A 209 -2.77 -9.29 -4.76
C ASP A 209 -1.85 -10.52 -4.83
N ILE A 210 -2.09 -11.42 -5.79
CA ILE A 210 -1.21 -12.55 -6.08
C ILE A 210 0.18 -12.06 -6.54
N GLN A 211 0.22 -11.04 -7.39
CA GLN A 211 1.48 -10.46 -7.85
C GLN A 211 2.26 -9.82 -6.69
N ARG A 212 1.57 -9.07 -5.82
CA ARG A 212 2.17 -8.48 -4.62
C ARG A 212 2.67 -9.54 -3.63
N ALA A 213 1.86 -10.55 -3.36
CA ALA A 213 2.19 -11.68 -2.50
C ALA A 213 3.44 -12.42 -3.00
N THR A 214 3.47 -12.75 -4.30
CA THR A 214 4.61 -13.39 -4.96
C THR A 214 5.87 -12.52 -4.85
N ARG A 215 5.76 -11.21 -5.08
CA ARG A 215 6.91 -10.28 -4.98
C ARG A 215 7.47 -10.20 -3.56
N ILE A 216 6.61 -10.18 -2.53
CA ILE A 216 7.05 -10.18 -1.13
C ILE A 216 7.77 -11.50 -0.83
N ALA A 217 7.16 -12.64 -1.19
CA ALA A 217 7.77 -13.95 -1.01
C ALA A 217 9.12 -14.08 -1.73
N HIS A 218 9.23 -13.56 -2.95
CA HIS A 218 10.49 -13.53 -3.68
C HIS A 218 11.55 -12.73 -2.94
N LYS A 219 11.23 -11.50 -2.47
CA LYS A 219 12.19 -10.69 -1.70
C LYS A 219 12.59 -11.33 -0.38
N MET A 220 11.66 -11.99 0.31
CA MET A 220 11.95 -12.76 1.52
C MET A 220 13.04 -13.81 1.26
N VAL A 221 12.96 -14.51 0.14
CA VAL A 221 13.89 -15.59 -0.21
C VAL A 221 15.18 -15.05 -0.83
N ALA A 222 15.08 -14.20 -1.85
CA ALA A 222 16.20 -13.80 -2.70
C ALA A 222 17.00 -12.59 -2.16
N THR A 223 16.35 -11.69 -1.42
CA THR A 223 16.99 -10.44 -0.93
C THR A 223 17.27 -10.51 0.56
N TYR A 224 16.31 -10.99 1.36
CA TYR A 224 16.38 -10.93 2.82
C TYR A 224 16.92 -12.21 3.47
N GLY A 225 17.16 -13.27 2.70
CA GLY A 225 17.71 -14.53 3.22
C GLY A 225 16.82 -15.20 4.26
N MET A 226 15.49 -15.10 4.13
CA MET A 226 14.51 -15.61 5.10
C MET A 226 14.07 -17.07 4.83
N SER A 227 14.74 -17.77 3.90
CA SER A 227 14.55 -19.20 3.65
C SER A 227 15.56 -20.04 4.44
N GLU A 228 15.09 -21.06 5.14
CA GLU A 228 15.94 -22.02 5.85
C GLU A 228 16.74 -22.91 4.89
N LYS A 229 16.20 -23.18 3.69
CA LYS A 229 16.82 -24.06 2.68
C LYS A 229 17.98 -23.38 1.98
N LEU A 230 17.83 -22.09 1.65
CA LEU A 230 18.86 -21.30 0.96
C LEU A 230 19.79 -20.54 1.91
N GLY A 231 19.40 -20.39 3.18
CA GLY A 231 20.17 -19.71 4.21
C GLY A 231 20.14 -18.18 4.09
N THR A 232 20.96 -17.53 4.90
CA THR A 232 21.06 -16.07 5.00
C THR A 232 21.99 -15.49 3.92
N VAL A 233 21.62 -15.69 2.66
CA VAL A 233 22.37 -15.21 1.49
C VAL A 233 21.49 -14.29 0.65
N SER A 234 22.04 -13.17 0.18
CA SER A 234 21.37 -12.31 -0.81
C SER A 234 21.80 -12.75 -2.21
N PHE A 235 20.84 -13.20 -3.01
CA PHE A 235 21.01 -13.58 -4.41
C PHE A 235 20.75 -12.42 -5.37
N GLU A 236 20.06 -11.38 -4.88
CA GLU A 236 19.91 -10.11 -5.58
C GLU A 236 21.00 -9.14 -5.09
N SER A 237 21.82 -8.69 -6.03
CA SER A 237 22.71 -7.54 -5.82
C SER A 237 21.81 -6.31 -5.79
N GLY A 238 21.79 -5.55 -4.70
CA GLY A 238 20.95 -4.35 -4.51
C GLY A 238 21.25 -3.16 -5.43
N HIS A 239 21.82 -3.40 -6.61
CA HIS A 239 22.05 -2.40 -7.63
C HIS A 239 21.29 -2.79 -8.90
N ASP A 240 20.15 -2.15 -9.11
CA ASP A 240 19.59 -1.86 -10.42
C ASP A 240 20.62 -1.02 -11.22
N GLU A 241 21.74 -1.61 -11.64
CA GLU A 241 22.62 -1.05 -12.66
C GLU A 241 21.89 -1.11 -14.02
N VAL A 242 20.89 -0.24 -14.18
CA VAL A 242 20.27 0.05 -15.47
C VAL A 242 21.20 1.01 -16.22
N PHE A 243 22.38 0.50 -16.60
CA PHE A 243 23.22 1.15 -17.59
C PHE A 243 22.67 0.80 -18.97
N LEU A 244 22.20 1.82 -19.70
CA LEU A 244 21.48 1.74 -20.99
C LEU A 244 22.35 1.26 -22.18
N GLY A 245 23.37 0.43 -21.93
CA GLY A 245 24.28 -0.13 -22.93
C GLY A 245 24.56 -1.63 -22.77
N ARG A 246 23.89 -2.33 -21.84
CA ARG A 246 24.07 -3.77 -21.59
C ARG A 246 22.74 -4.54 -21.46
N ALA A 247 21.73 -4.18 -22.24
CA ALA A 247 20.44 -4.87 -22.30
C ALA A 247 20.49 -6.29 -22.95
N MET A 248 21.62 -7.01 -22.88
CA MET A 248 21.75 -8.38 -23.40
C MET A 248 22.44 -9.36 -22.43
N GLY A 249 22.58 -9.04 -21.14
CA GLY A 249 23.27 -10.00 -20.25
C GLY A 249 23.35 -9.68 -18.76
N GLN A 250 22.30 -9.14 -18.14
CA GLN A 250 22.14 -9.30 -16.69
C GLN A 250 21.69 -10.75 -16.42
N GLY A 251 22.62 -11.69 -16.54
CA GLY A 251 22.42 -13.05 -16.09
C GLY A 251 22.24 -13.04 -14.58
N ARG A 252 21.26 -13.79 -14.08
CA ARG A 252 21.11 -14.09 -12.65
C ARG A 252 22.50 -14.41 -12.08
N SER A 253 22.89 -13.77 -10.97
CA SER A 253 24.20 -14.01 -10.33
C SER A 253 24.28 -15.38 -9.61
N TYR A 254 23.31 -16.25 -9.87
CA TYR A 254 23.12 -17.56 -9.27
C TYR A 254 22.73 -18.57 -10.35
N SER A 255 23.05 -19.84 -10.11
CA SER A 255 22.79 -20.91 -11.07
C SER A 255 21.30 -21.18 -11.28
N GLU A 256 20.94 -21.82 -12.39
CA GLU A 256 19.56 -22.27 -12.63
C GLU A 256 19.04 -23.21 -11.54
N GLN A 257 19.94 -23.97 -10.89
CA GLN A 257 19.57 -24.81 -9.75
C GLN A 257 19.12 -23.95 -8.55
N ILE A 258 19.80 -22.84 -8.27
CA ILE A 258 19.39 -21.91 -7.22
C ILE A 258 18.11 -21.19 -7.62
N ALA A 259 17.97 -20.80 -8.89
CA ALA A 259 16.73 -20.20 -9.39
C ALA A 259 15.51 -21.11 -9.15
N ALA A 260 15.63 -22.39 -9.49
CA ALA A 260 14.58 -23.37 -9.26
C ALA A 260 14.26 -23.56 -7.76
N GLN A 261 15.27 -23.49 -6.90
CA GLN A 261 15.07 -23.54 -5.43
C GLN A 261 14.37 -22.29 -4.89
N ILE A 262 14.68 -21.11 -5.42
CA ILE A 262 13.97 -19.87 -5.08
C ILE A 262 12.50 -20.00 -5.48
N ASP A 263 12.20 -20.45 -6.70
CA ASP A 263 10.82 -20.63 -7.18
C ASP A 263 10.04 -21.66 -6.35
N GLU A 264 10.70 -22.74 -5.91
CA GLU A 264 10.11 -23.74 -5.02
C GLU A 264 9.77 -23.14 -3.65
N GLU A 265 10.69 -22.37 -3.06
CA GLU A 265 10.49 -21.72 -1.77
C GLU A 265 9.40 -20.63 -1.82
N VAL A 266 9.37 -19.82 -2.88
CA VAL A 266 8.31 -18.83 -3.11
C VAL A 266 6.96 -19.52 -3.17
N ARG A 267 6.85 -20.59 -3.96
CA ARG A 267 5.61 -21.39 -4.07
C ARG A 267 5.21 -21.97 -2.72
N ARG A 268 6.16 -22.49 -1.94
CA ARG A 268 5.91 -23.04 -0.60
C ARG A 268 5.35 -21.97 0.35
N ILE A 269 5.95 -20.78 0.39
CA ILE A 269 5.51 -19.65 1.22
C ILE A 269 4.09 -19.22 0.83
N VAL A 270 3.84 -18.98 -0.46
CA VAL A 270 2.53 -18.52 -0.95
C VAL A 270 1.45 -19.60 -0.73
N THR A 271 1.76 -20.88 -0.93
CA THR A 271 0.82 -21.99 -0.70
C THR A 271 0.48 -22.12 0.78
N ALA A 272 1.47 -22.04 1.67
CA ALA A 272 1.25 -22.08 3.11
C ALA A 272 0.41 -20.89 3.59
N ALA A 273 0.68 -19.70 3.05
CA ALA A 273 -0.11 -18.51 3.33
C ALA A 273 -1.57 -18.67 2.87
N TYR A 274 -1.79 -19.21 1.65
CA TYR A 274 -3.13 -19.49 1.13
C TYR A 274 -3.91 -20.47 2.03
N GLY A 275 -3.28 -21.56 2.45
CA GLY A 275 -3.89 -22.52 3.38
C GLY A 275 -4.24 -21.90 4.74
N ARG A 276 -3.41 -20.97 5.23
CA ARG A 276 -3.71 -20.20 6.45
C ARG A 276 -4.90 -19.25 6.25
N CYS A 277 -5.04 -18.62 5.08
CA CYS A 277 -6.23 -17.83 4.75
C CYS A 277 -7.50 -18.68 4.78
N GLU A 278 -7.48 -19.84 4.13
CA GLU A 278 -8.63 -20.75 4.11
C GLU A 278 -9.03 -21.19 5.52
N MET A 279 -8.05 -21.51 6.39
CA MET A 279 -8.30 -21.86 7.78
C MET A 279 -9.00 -20.71 8.53
N ILE A 280 -8.44 -19.50 8.48
CA ILE A 280 -9.00 -18.32 9.15
C ILE A 280 -10.43 -18.03 8.67
N LEU A 281 -10.65 -18.07 7.35
CA LEU A 281 -11.96 -17.78 6.77
C LEU A 281 -13.00 -18.87 7.05
N ARG A 282 -12.59 -20.14 7.14
CA ARG A 282 -13.46 -21.25 7.55
C ARG A 282 -13.88 -21.12 9.02
N GLU A 283 -12.93 -20.83 9.91
CA GLU A 283 -13.20 -20.62 11.33
C GLU A 283 -14.11 -19.40 11.57
N ARG A 284 -13.99 -18.37 10.72
CA ARG A 284 -14.73 -17.11 10.83
C ARG A 284 -15.81 -16.94 9.77
N ARG A 285 -16.38 -18.06 9.30
CA ARG A 285 -17.34 -18.04 8.18
C ARG A 285 -18.57 -17.16 8.43
N SER A 286 -19.13 -17.21 9.64
CA SER A 286 -20.27 -16.36 10.03
C SER A 286 -19.95 -14.86 9.97
N GLN A 287 -18.73 -14.48 10.38
CA GLN A 287 -18.24 -13.11 10.33
C GLN A 287 -18.04 -12.65 8.89
N LEU A 288 -17.45 -13.50 8.03
CA LEU A 288 -17.27 -13.24 6.61
C LEU A 288 -18.61 -12.96 5.91
N ASP A 289 -19.59 -13.84 6.10
CA ASP A 289 -20.91 -13.71 5.47
C ASP A 289 -21.63 -12.43 5.96
N SER A 290 -21.52 -12.11 7.25
CA SER A 290 -22.13 -10.91 7.82
C SER A 290 -21.50 -9.62 7.30
N VAL A 291 -20.17 -9.57 7.19
CA VAL A 291 -19.46 -8.41 6.63
C VAL A 291 -19.79 -8.24 5.14
N ALA A 292 -19.78 -9.32 4.36
CA ALA A 292 -20.13 -9.28 2.94
C ALA A 292 -21.58 -8.80 2.71
N ASN A 293 -22.53 -9.29 3.50
CA ASN A 293 -23.93 -8.86 3.41
C ASN A 293 -24.12 -7.39 3.81
N PHE A 294 -23.39 -6.91 4.80
CA PHE A 294 -23.40 -5.49 5.15
C PHE A 294 -22.87 -4.63 4.01
N LEU A 295 -21.74 -5.03 3.40
CA LEU A 295 -21.18 -4.33 2.25
C LEU A 295 -22.12 -4.34 1.04
N LEU A 296 -22.85 -5.43 0.82
CA LEU A 296 -23.89 -5.48 -0.20
C LEU A 296 -25.04 -4.52 0.08
N ALA A 297 -25.36 -4.21 1.34
CA ALA A 297 -26.43 -3.28 1.68
C ALA A 297 -25.99 -1.81 1.69
N HIS A 298 -24.77 -1.51 2.17
CA HIS A 298 -24.30 -0.14 2.43
C HIS A 298 -23.15 0.33 1.53
N GLU A 299 -22.59 -0.57 0.70
CA GLU A 299 -21.47 -0.38 -0.24
C GLU A 299 -20.12 -0.02 0.38
N THR A 300 -20.12 0.58 1.57
CA THR A 300 -18.94 0.96 2.33
C THR A 300 -19.16 0.64 3.81
N MET A 301 -18.08 0.32 4.50
CA MET A 301 -18.05 0.00 5.92
C MET A 301 -16.84 0.66 6.58
N THR A 302 -17.08 1.40 7.66
CA THR A 302 -16.05 2.01 8.50
C THR A 302 -15.52 1.00 9.53
N ARG A 303 -14.37 1.31 10.16
CA ARG A 303 -13.79 0.49 11.23
C ARG A 303 -14.79 0.17 12.36
N GLN A 304 -15.55 1.17 12.80
CA GLN A 304 -16.46 0.99 13.93
C GLN A 304 -17.62 0.05 13.56
N GLU A 305 -18.15 0.20 12.35
CA GLU A 305 -19.19 -0.69 11.82
C GLU A 305 -18.65 -2.11 11.64
N PHE A 306 -17.43 -2.25 11.10
CA PHE A 306 -16.75 -3.54 10.95
C PHE A 306 -16.61 -4.27 12.29
N LEU A 307 -16.08 -3.61 13.31
CA LEU A 307 -15.95 -4.21 14.65
C LEU A 307 -17.31 -4.60 15.22
N THR A 308 -18.32 -3.75 15.06
CA THR A 308 -19.69 -4.03 15.54
C THR A 308 -20.27 -5.29 14.87
N VAL A 309 -20.13 -5.42 13.55
CA VAL A 309 -20.65 -6.57 12.79
C VAL A 309 -19.88 -7.86 13.15
N VAL A 310 -18.56 -7.78 13.28
CA VAL A 310 -17.72 -8.92 13.65
C VAL A 310 -18.00 -9.39 15.08
N GLU A 311 -18.15 -8.47 16.04
CA GLU A 311 -18.48 -8.79 17.43
C GLU A 311 -19.89 -9.36 17.57
N ALA A 312 -20.88 -8.80 16.88
CA ALA A 312 -22.25 -9.31 16.88
C ALA A 312 -22.31 -10.76 16.37
N SER A 313 -21.56 -11.06 15.31
CA SER A 313 -21.47 -12.40 14.71
C SER A 313 -20.70 -13.41 15.57
N SER A 314 -19.95 -12.95 16.58
CA SER A 314 -19.22 -13.80 17.52
C SER A 314 -20.07 -14.26 18.71
N ARG A 315 -21.22 -13.60 18.94
CA ARG A 315 -22.15 -13.87 20.04
C ARG A 315 -23.37 -14.70 19.63
N ALA A 316 -23.53 -14.95 18.33
CA ALA A 316 -24.58 -15.76 17.72
C ALA A 316 -24.06 -17.15 17.38
#